data_AF-A0A958GMK3-F1
#
_entry.id   AF-A0A958GMK3-F1
#
_cell.length_a   1.000
_cell.length_b   1.000
_cell.length_c   1.000
_cell.angle_alpha   90.00
_cell.angle_beta   90.00
_cell.angle_gamma   90.00
#
_symmetry.space_group_name_H-M   'P 1'
#
loop_
_entity.id
_entity.type
_entity.pdbx_description
1 polymer ?
#
loop_
_entity_poly.entity_id
_entity_poly.type
_entity_poly.pdbx_seq_one_letter_code
_entity_poly.pdbx_strand_id
1 'polypeptide(L)'
;MNPQLVTHVFASLQGLEKSMGTIKRLLPLFREEGAEFACLVPKQEEILAHMRRTANLLQLQMAKGENHAAVRSLQIFYGLHQMVRPDILRAFGTLSRGQASIPGTETAAEPKHITYH
;
A
#
# COMPACT_ATOMS: atom_id res chain seq x y z
N MET A 1 11.53 -26.55 -2.09
CA MET A 1 11.00 -25.24 -1.63
C MET A 1 9.51 -25.39 -1.30
N ASN A 2 9.01 -24.73 -0.25
CA ASN A 2 7.61 -24.83 0.18
C ASN A 2 6.68 -24.16 -0.86
N PRO A 3 5.68 -24.86 -1.45
CA PRO A 3 4.72 -24.28 -2.39
C PRO A 3 3.96 -23.06 -1.86
N GLN A 4 3.73 -23.00 -0.55
CA GLN A 4 3.05 -21.88 0.12
C GLN A 4 3.83 -20.56 0.05
N LEU A 5 5.13 -20.63 -0.26
CA LEU A 5 6.00 -19.47 -0.35
C LEU A 5 5.62 -18.55 -1.51
N VAL A 6 5.26 -19.11 -2.67
CA VAL A 6 4.79 -18.32 -3.83
C VAL A 6 3.47 -17.64 -3.47
N THR A 7 2.54 -18.37 -2.86
CA THR A 7 1.26 -17.81 -2.39
C THR A 7 1.47 -16.64 -1.44
N HIS A 8 2.38 -16.78 -0.46
CA HIS A 8 2.71 -15.70 0.46
C HIS A 8 3.28 -14.47 -0.27
N VAL A 9 4.24 -14.66 -1.18
CA VAL A 9 4.85 -13.58 -1.96
C VAL A 9 3.80 -12.77 -2.72
N PHE A 10 2.88 -13.44 -3.41
CA PHE A 10 1.80 -12.76 -4.13
C PHE A 10 0.79 -12.09 -3.19
N ALA A 11 0.45 -12.69 -2.05
CA ALA A 11 -0.43 -12.08 -1.06
C ALA A 11 0.18 -10.80 -0.48
N SER A 12 1.48 -10.81 -0.13
CA SER A 12 2.18 -9.62 0.36
C SER A 12 2.20 -8.51 -0.70
N LEU A 13 2.51 -8.84 -1.95
CA LEU A 13 2.52 -7.89 -3.06
C LEU A 13 1.13 -7.27 -3.28
N GLN A 14 0.08 -8.10 -3.31
CA GLN A 14 -1.29 -7.61 -3.49
C GLN A 14 -1.72 -6.68 -2.35
N GLY A 15 -1.28 -6.94 -1.12
CA GLY A 15 -1.49 -6.04 0.01
C GLY A 15 -0.88 -4.65 -0.23
N LEU A 16 0.38 -4.59 -0.66
CA LEU A 16 1.06 -3.33 -0.95
C LEU A 16 0.43 -2.57 -2.13
N GLU A 17 0.05 -3.27 -3.20
CA GLU A 17 -0.64 -2.69 -4.36
C GLU A 17 -1.98 -2.06 -3.97
N LYS A 18 -2.76 -2.73 -3.10
CA LYS A 18 -4.01 -2.18 -2.57
C LYS A 18 -3.76 -0.93 -1.73
N SER A 19 -2.77 -0.95 -0.85
CA SER A 19 -2.41 0.22 -0.04
C SER A 19 -1.97 1.40 -0.92
N MET A 20 -1.19 1.16 -1.97
CA MET A 20 -0.81 2.19 -2.94
C MET A 20 -2.02 2.77 -3.67
N GLY A 21 -2.95 1.92 -4.13
CA GLY A 21 -4.20 2.36 -4.75
C GLY A 21 -5.07 3.21 -3.81
N THR A 22 -5.06 2.91 -2.51
CA THR A 22 -5.73 3.75 -1.50
C THR A 22 -5.03 5.08 -1.31
N ILE A 23 -3.70 5.11 -1.20
CA ILE A 23 -2.91 6.36 -1.09
C ILE A 23 -3.21 7.26 -2.28
N LYS A 24 -3.13 6.74 -3.51
CA LYS A 24 -3.42 7.51 -4.75
C LYS A 24 -4.81 8.14 -4.76
N ARG A 25 -5.80 7.45 -4.20
CA ARG A 25 -7.19 7.95 -4.13
C ARG A 25 -7.36 9.04 -3.09
N LEU A 26 -6.64 8.94 -1.97
CA LEU A 26 -6.70 9.91 -0.88
C LEU A 26 -5.86 11.14 -1.17
N LEU A 27 -4.77 11.01 -1.92
CA LEU A 27 -3.79 12.07 -2.18
C LEU A 27 -4.41 13.41 -2.68
N PRO A 28 -5.38 13.41 -3.62
CA PRO A 28 -6.03 14.64 -4.07
C PRO A 28 -6.87 15.34 -2.99
N LEU A 29 -7.28 14.62 -1.94
CA LEU A 29 -8.09 15.16 -0.84
C LEU A 29 -7.22 15.94 0.17
N PHE A 30 -5.91 15.71 0.19
CA PHE A 30 -4.96 16.32 1.10
C PHE A 30 -4.04 17.28 0.34
N ARG A 31 -4.51 18.50 0.05
CA ARG A 31 -3.86 19.46 -0.84
C ARG A 31 -2.45 19.87 -0.40
N GLU A 32 -2.19 20.07 0.89
CA GLU A 32 -0.88 20.51 1.38
C GLU A 32 -0.03 19.34 1.92
N GLU A 33 -0.61 18.46 2.74
CA GLU A 33 0.11 17.31 3.32
C GLU A 33 0.38 16.17 2.30
N GLY A 34 -0.35 16.14 1.19
CA GLY A 34 -0.19 15.14 0.12
C GLY A 34 0.95 15.43 -0.86
N ALA A 35 1.49 16.65 -0.88
CA ALA A 35 2.48 17.07 -1.87
C ALA A 35 3.81 16.28 -1.77
N GLU A 36 4.29 16.02 -0.55
CA GLU A 36 5.48 15.20 -0.34
C GLU A 36 5.28 13.75 -0.81
N PHE A 37 4.07 13.22 -0.62
CA PHE A 37 3.74 11.87 -1.07
C PHE A 37 3.48 11.79 -2.58
N ALA A 38 3.01 12.86 -3.20
CA ALA A 38 2.77 12.94 -4.64
C ALA A 38 4.04 12.59 -5.43
N CYS A 39 5.19 13.10 -4.99
CA CYS A 39 6.48 12.84 -5.61
C CYS A 39 7.00 11.41 -5.36
N LEU A 40 6.55 10.76 -4.29
CA LEU A 40 6.97 9.41 -3.92
C LEU A 40 6.15 8.32 -4.62
N VAL A 41 4.88 8.59 -4.95
CA VAL A 41 3.98 7.61 -5.59
C VAL A 41 4.59 6.99 -6.85
N PRO A 42 5.09 7.75 -7.84
CA PRO A 42 5.65 7.16 -9.07
C PRO A 42 6.82 6.21 -8.79
N LYS A 43 7.71 6.60 -7.86
CA LYS A 43 8.85 5.77 -7.45
C LYS A 43 8.41 4.47 -6.80
N GLN A 44 7.38 4.54 -5.94
CA GLN A 44 6.84 3.35 -5.30
C GLN A 44 6.12 2.43 -6.28
N GLU A 45 5.42 2.98 -7.28
CA GLU A 45 4.80 2.21 -8.36
C GLU A 45 5.84 1.46 -9.20
N GLU A 46 6.98 2.10 -9.50
CA GLU A 46 8.09 1.46 -10.19
C GLU A 46 8.62 0.26 -9.39
N ILE A 47 8.86 0.44 -8.09
CA ILE A 47 9.35 -0.64 -7.22
C ILE A 47 8.31 -1.78 -7.14
N LEU A 48 7.02 -1.48 -7.02
CA LEU A 48 5.95 -2.49 -7.05
C LEU A 48 5.92 -3.26 -8.37
N ALA A 49 6.13 -2.58 -9.51
CA ALA A 49 6.24 -3.25 -10.80
C ALA A 49 7.45 -4.19 -10.86
N HIS A 50 8.59 -3.80 -10.28
CA HIS A 50 9.74 -4.69 -10.12
C HIS A 50 9.42 -5.89 -9.22
N MET A 51 8.74 -5.67 -8.08
CA MET A 51 8.32 -6.75 -7.20
C MET A 51 7.41 -7.76 -7.92
N ARG A 52 6.44 -7.29 -8.73
CA ARG A 52 5.58 -8.15 -9.55
C ARG A 52 6.40 -8.98 -10.54
N ARG A 53 7.33 -8.36 -11.27
CA ARG A 53 8.22 -9.08 -12.20
C ARG A 53 9.03 -10.17 -11.48
N THR A 54 9.59 -9.85 -10.32
CA THR A 54 10.35 -10.80 -9.50
C THR A 54 9.49 -11.93 -8.96
N ALA A 55 8.25 -11.65 -8.53
CA ALA A 55 7.29 -12.66 -8.07
C ALA A 55 6.91 -13.64 -9.19
N ASN A 56 6.65 -13.12 -10.40
CA ASN A 56 6.39 -13.95 -11.58
C ASN A 56 7.60 -14.82 -11.95
N LEU A 57 8.80 -14.25 -11.90
CA LEU A 57 10.04 -14.97 -12.16
C LEU A 57 10.28 -16.08 -11.13
N LEU A 58 10.04 -15.80 -9.84
CA LEU A 58 10.10 -16.78 -8.75
C LEU A 58 9.16 -17.96 -9.01
N GLN A 59 7.89 -17.68 -9.40
CA GLN A 59 6.92 -18.72 -9.70
C GLN A 59 7.38 -19.62 -10.86
N LEU A 60 7.93 -19.02 -11.92
CA LEU A 60 8.45 -19.77 -13.07
C LEU A 60 9.65 -20.65 -12.69
N GLN A 61 10.61 -20.10 -11.95
CA GLN A 61 11.81 -20.82 -11.50
C GLN A 61 11.44 -21.97 -10.56
N MET A 62 10.45 -21.76 -9.69
CA MET A 62 9.90 -22.83 -8.85
C MET A 62 9.22 -23.92 -9.67
N ALA A 63 8.43 -23.57 -10.68
CA ALA A 63 7.79 -24.55 -11.56
C ALA A 63 8.81 -25.38 -12.36
N LYS A 64 9.95 -24.79 -12.71
CA LYS A 64 11.06 -25.47 -13.39
C LYS A 64 11.99 -26.27 -12.46
N GLY A 65 11.82 -26.18 -11.14
CA GLY A 65 12.71 -26.81 -10.17
C GLY A 65 14.07 -26.12 -10.00
N GLU A 66 14.23 -24.88 -10.49
CA GLU A 66 15.48 -24.10 -10.44
C GLU A 66 15.69 -23.45 -9.06
N ASN A 67 15.94 -24.28 -8.03
CA ASN A 67 15.96 -23.84 -6.63
C ASN A 67 16.93 -22.67 -6.35
N HIS A 68 18.16 -22.69 -6.91
CA HIS A 68 19.12 -21.60 -6.72
C HIS A 68 18.63 -20.28 -7.31
N ALA A 69 17.98 -20.32 -8.47
CA ALA A 69 17.43 -19.14 -9.10
C ALA A 69 16.23 -18.59 -8.30
N ALA A 70 15.37 -19.51 -7.83
CA ALA A 70 14.22 -19.17 -7.00
C ALA A 70 14.62 -18.52 -5.66
N VAL A 71 15.67 -19.01 -5.00
CA VAL A 71 16.20 -18.37 -3.77
C VAL A 71 16.69 -16.95 -4.03
N ARG A 72 17.38 -16.70 -5.16
CA ARG A 72 17.82 -15.33 -5.53
C ARG A 72 16.62 -14.42 -5.79
N SER A 73 15.62 -14.88 -6.52
CA SER A 73 14.39 -14.11 -6.77
C SER A 73 13.66 -13.78 -5.47
N LEU A 74 13.65 -14.71 -4.51
CA LEU A 74 13.07 -14.48 -3.19
C LEU A 74 13.81 -13.39 -2.40
N GLN A 75 15.15 -13.41 -2.41
CA GLN A 75 15.97 -12.38 -1.78
C GLN A 75 15.73 -11.00 -2.39
N ILE A 76 15.67 -10.92 -3.72
CA ILE A 76 15.36 -9.68 -4.44
C ILE A 76 13.96 -9.19 -4.05
N PHE A 77 12.96 -10.08 -4.04
CA PHE A 77 11.59 -9.71 -3.67
C PHE A 77 11.52 -9.10 -2.27
N TYR A 78 12.13 -9.73 -1.27
CA TYR A 78 12.12 -9.20 0.09
C TYR A 78 12.98 -7.94 0.25
N GLY A 79 14.07 -7.80 -0.50
CA GLY A 79 14.82 -6.54 -0.56
C GLY A 79 13.95 -5.39 -1.05
N LEU A 80 13.24 -5.58 -2.16
CA LEU A 80 12.30 -4.58 -2.70
C LEU A 80 11.13 -4.32 -1.74
N HIS A 81 10.61 -5.36 -1.08
CA HIS A 81 9.52 -5.23 -0.11
C HIS A 81 9.90 -4.30 1.06
N GLN A 82 11.14 -4.36 1.54
CA GLN A 82 11.62 -3.47 2.61
C GLN A 82 11.77 -2.01 2.16
N MET A 83 11.95 -1.77 0.85
CA MET A 83 12.01 -0.40 0.31
C MET A 83 10.62 0.24 0.20
N VAL A 84 9.59 -0.54 -0.06
CA VAL A 84 8.22 -0.03 -0.28
C VAL A 84 7.43 0.12 1.02
N ARG A 85 7.55 -0.86 1.92
CA ARG A 85 6.68 -0.97 3.08
C ARG A 85 6.73 0.23 4.03
N PRO A 86 7.90 0.80 4.40
CA PRO A 86 7.95 1.94 5.32
C PRO A 86 7.25 3.18 4.77
N ASP A 87 7.42 3.46 3.48
CA ASP A 87 6.85 4.65 2.84
C ASP A 87 5.33 4.52 2.67
N ILE A 88 4.84 3.32 2.31
CA ILE A 88 3.40 3.05 2.28
C ILE A 88 2.78 3.17 3.68
N LEU A 89 3.40 2.61 4.71
CA LEU A 89 2.88 2.69 6.09
C LEU A 89 2.91 4.14 6.60
N ARG A 90 3.96 4.90 6.28
CA ARG A 90 4.07 6.32 6.62
C ARG A 90 2.97 7.12 5.94
N ALA A 91 2.81 6.99 4.62
CA ALA A 91 1.78 7.68 3.85
C ALA A 91 0.38 7.35 4.38
N PHE A 92 0.10 6.07 4.63
CA PHE A 92 -1.19 5.66 5.20
C PHE A 92 -1.41 6.25 6.59
N GLY A 93 -0.38 6.25 7.45
CA GLY A 93 -0.46 6.83 8.81
C GLY A 93 -0.59 8.35 8.85
N THR A 94 -0.06 9.07 7.86
CA THR A 94 -0.26 10.51 7.73
C THR A 94 -1.66 10.82 7.21
N LEU A 95 -2.09 10.13 6.14
CA LEU A 95 -3.41 10.32 5.54
C LEU A 95 -4.56 9.90 6.48
N SER A 96 -4.38 8.87 7.31
CA SER A 96 -5.38 8.46 8.31
C SER A 96 -5.50 9.43 9.48
N ARG A 97 -4.40 10.09 9.86
CA ARG A 97 -4.41 11.17 10.87
C ARG A 97 -5.05 12.44 10.32
N GLY A 98 -4.80 12.78 9.05
CA GLY A 98 -5.48 13.88 8.37
C GLY A 98 -7.00 13.67 8.22
N GLN A 99 -7.49 12.42 8.15
CA GLN A 99 -8.93 12.14 8.20
C GLN A 99 -9.57 12.41 9.56
N ALA A 100 -8.81 12.34 10.66
CA ALA A 100 -9.32 12.69 11.99
C ALA A 100 -9.53 14.21 12.17
N SER A 101 -8.99 15.02 11.26
CA SER A 101 -9.04 16.48 11.29
C SER A 101 -9.81 17.08 10.12
N ILE A 102 -10.79 16.38 9.54
CA ILE A 102 -11.78 17.01 8.66
C ILE A 102 -12.80 17.72 9.55
N PRO A 103 -12.79 19.06 9.68
CA PRO A 103 -13.85 19.78 10.37
C PRO A 103 -14.95 19.98 9.33
N GLY A 104 -15.93 19.07 9.26
CA GLY A 104 -16.93 19.20 8.20
C GLY A 104 -17.90 18.06 7.99
N THR A 105 -18.27 17.32 9.03
CA THR A 105 -19.57 16.64 9.08
C THR A 105 -20.16 16.78 10.48
N GLU A 106 -20.26 18.02 10.96
CA GLU A 106 -21.39 18.36 11.81
C GLU A 106 -22.60 18.45 10.89
N THR A 107 -23.33 17.35 10.82
CA THR A 107 -24.76 17.39 10.54
C THR A 107 -25.37 18.54 11.33
N ALA A 108 -25.88 19.55 10.62
CA ALA A 108 -26.80 20.52 11.18
C ALA A 108 -27.98 19.76 11.81
N ALA A 109 -27.93 19.63 13.13
CA ALA A 109 -29.07 19.29 13.95
C ALA A 109 -29.21 20.43 14.95
N GLU A 110 -29.92 21.49 14.55
CA GLU A 110 -30.50 22.44 15.50
C GLU A 110 -31.27 21.64 16.56
N PRO A 111 -30.97 21.78 17.86
CA PRO A 111 -31.85 21.25 18.89
C PRO A 111 -33.10 22.13 18.90
N LYS A 112 -34.19 21.66 18.29
CA LYS A 112 -35.53 22.22 18.53
C LYS A 112 -35.83 22.07 20.02
N HIS A 113 -35.78 23.19 20.73
CA HIS A 113 -36.24 23.31 22.10
C HIS A 113 -37.77 23.14 22.09
N ILE A 114 -38.26 21.97 22.47
CA ILE A 114 -39.69 21.73 22.67
C ILE A 114 -39.97 22.08 24.13
N THR A 115 -40.53 23.28 24.34
CA THR A 115 -41.10 23.70 25.61
C THR A 115 -42.49 23.06 25.74
N TYR A 116 -42.69 22.21 26.75
CA TYR A 116 -44.02 21.73 27.12
C TYR A 116 -44.74 22.84 27.90
N HIS A 117 -45.86 23.31 27.36
CA HIS A 117 -46.87 24.11 28.08
C HIS A 117 -47.97 23.19 28.58
#